data_AF-A0A1S1LQ31-F1
#
_entry.id   AF-A0A1S1LQ31-F1
#
_cell.length_a   1.000
_cell.length_b   1.000
_cell.length_c   1.000
_cell.angle_alpha   90.00
_cell.angle_beta   90.00
_cell.angle_gamma   90.00
#
_symmetry.space_group_name_H-M   'P 1'
#
loop_
_entity.id
_entity.type
_entity.pdbx_description
1 polymer ?
#
loop_
_entity_poly.entity_id
_entity_poly.type
_entity_poly.pdbx_seq_one_letter_code
_entity_poly.pdbx_strand_id
1 'polypeptide(L)'
;MEWRSTASPQAQDDVDKLFGDAIKFVAVELAHADDFAPFMMVIGLAGDVSVRRSAIAAMPQDEPGIIDGLELPSDRQQLRARAAVLDVTASVPVAGDAIKIKLEHSEGIAIDMLVPYRIDSEGATIDVQAANAARAELLLWAPNIRGDG
;
A
#
# COMPACT_ATOMS: atom_id res chain seq x y z
N MET A 1 5.98 -17.69 -2.34
CA MET A 1 6.28 -16.34 -1.84
C MET A 1 7.31 -16.46 -0.73
N GLU A 2 8.56 -16.13 -1.03
CA GLU A 2 9.74 -16.37 -0.18
C GLU A 2 9.75 -15.54 1.13
N TRP A 3 9.02 -14.42 1.18
CA TRP A 3 8.99 -13.54 2.36
C TRP A 3 8.26 -14.16 3.57
N ARG A 4 7.23 -14.99 3.33
CA ARG A 4 6.46 -15.63 4.40
C ARG A 4 7.27 -16.65 5.19
N SER A 5 8.25 -17.30 4.55
CA SER A 5 9.13 -18.26 5.23
C SER A 5 10.13 -17.60 6.19
N THR A 6 10.39 -16.30 6.04
CA THR A 6 11.37 -15.55 6.85
C THR A 6 10.73 -14.54 7.80
N ALA A 7 9.46 -14.21 7.61
CA ALA A 7 8.72 -13.25 8.43
C ALA A 7 8.21 -13.88 9.73
N SER A 8 8.20 -13.11 10.82
CA SER A 8 7.53 -13.54 12.04
C SER A 8 6.02 -13.73 11.80
N PRO A 9 5.31 -14.54 12.63
CA PRO A 9 3.86 -14.64 12.53
C PRO A 9 3.15 -13.29 12.63
N GLN A 10 3.64 -12.40 13.49
CA GLN A 10 3.09 -11.05 13.62
C GLN A 10 3.25 -10.23 12.34
N ALA A 11 4.41 -10.31 11.70
CA ALA A 11 4.63 -9.58 10.45
C ALA A 11 3.80 -10.14 9.29
N GLN A 12 3.56 -11.46 9.27
CA GLN A 12 2.64 -12.07 8.31
C GLN A 12 1.20 -11.58 8.52
N ASP A 13 0.73 -11.59 9.77
CA ASP A 13 -0.60 -11.14 10.14
C ASP A 13 -0.81 -9.65 9.83
N ASP A 14 0.18 -8.80 10.15
CA ASP A 14 0.12 -7.36 9.91
C ASP A 14 0.06 -7.04 8.40
N VAL A 15 0.88 -7.71 7.58
CA VAL A 15 0.87 -7.54 6.12
C VAL A 15 -0.46 -8.01 5.51
N ASP A 16 -0.96 -9.17 5.94
CA ASP A 16 -2.22 -9.73 5.43
C ASP A 16 -3.42 -8.88 5.85
N LYS A 17 -3.39 -8.36 7.08
CA LYS A 17 -4.39 -7.43 7.60
C LYS A 17 -4.43 -6.15 6.79
N LEU A 18 -3.27 -5.51 6.55
CA LEU A 18 -3.19 -4.29 5.76
C LEU A 18 -3.68 -4.50 4.33
N PHE A 19 -3.29 -5.59 3.69
CA PHE A 19 -3.78 -5.92 2.34
C PHE A 19 -5.30 -6.08 2.33
N GLY A 20 -5.84 -6.92 3.22
CA GLY A 20 -7.28 -7.18 3.26
C GLY A 20 -8.12 -5.94 3.61
N ASP A 21 -7.66 -5.12 4.54
CA ASP A 21 -8.36 -3.90 4.95
C ASP A 21 -8.27 -2.80 3.88
N ALA A 22 -7.12 -2.68 3.17
CA ALA A 22 -6.98 -1.77 2.02
C ALA A 22 -7.96 -2.10 0.90
N ILE A 23 -8.10 -3.37 0.52
CA ILE A 23 -9.04 -3.79 -0.53
C ILE A 23 -10.49 -3.48 -0.14
N LYS A 24 -10.89 -3.77 1.10
CA LYS A 24 -12.24 -3.44 1.58
C LYS A 24 -12.49 -1.94 1.55
N PHE A 25 -11.50 -1.14 1.91
CA PHE A 25 -11.64 0.32 1.94
C PHE A 25 -11.76 0.90 0.53
N VAL A 26 -10.94 0.44 -0.42
CA VAL A 26 -11.08 0.84 -1.83
C VAL A 26 -12.42 0.40 -2.41
N ALA A 27 -12.90 -0.81 -2.08
CA ALA A 27 -14.22 -1.26 -2.52
C ALA A 27 -15.35 -0.33 -2.05
N VAL A 28 -15.23 0.24 -0.85
CA VAL A 28 -16.18 1.23 -0.34
C VAL A 28 -16.06 2.55 -1.10
N GLU A 29 -14.85 3.06 -1.38
CA GLU A 29 -14.68 4.31 -2.13
C GLU A 29 -15.21 4.17 -3.57
N LEU A 30 -14.85 3.08 -4.26
CA LEU A 30 -15.29 2.80 -5.64
C LEU A 30 -16.81 2.52 -5.76
N ALA A 31 -17.49 2.23 -4.66
CA ALA A 31 -18.95 2.12 -4.65
C ALA A 31 -19.63 3.50 -4.64
N HIS A 32 -18.91 4.56 -4.27
CA HIS A 32 -19.43 5.93 -4.18
C HIS A 32 -18.93 6.85 -5.31
N ALA A 33 -17.77 6.55 -5.89
CA ALA A 33 -17.14 7.30 -6.95
C ALA A 33 -16.47 6.36 -7.96
N ASP A 34 -16.18 6.86 -9.15
CA ASP A 34 -15.47 6.10 -10.19
C ASP A 34 -13.93 6.11 -10.01
N ASP A 35 -13.44 6.66 -8.90
CA ASP A 35 -12.04 6.72 -8.53
C ASP A 35 -11.87 6.69 -7.00
N PHE A 36 -10.62 6.67 -6.53
CA PHE A 36 -10.32 6.91 -5.11
C PHE A 36 -9.03 7.73 -4.94
N ALA A 37 -9.04 8.63 -3.97
CA ALA A 37 -7.86 9.42 -3.64
C ALA A 37 -6.80 8.55 -2.92
N PRO A 38 -5.50 8.79 -3.14
CA PRO A 38 -4.44 8.06 -2.42
C PRO A 38 -4.56 8.18 -0.90
N PHE A 39 -4.26 7.08 -0.21
CA PHE A 39 -4.28 7.02 1.24
C PHE A 39 -3.22 6.08 1.78
N MET A 40 -2.97 6.15 3.08
CA MET A 40 -2.07 5.24 3.78
C MET A 40 -2.78 4.56 4.93
N MET A 41 -2.70 3.24 5.01
CA MET A 41 -3.06 2.49 6.21
C MET A 41 -1.81 2.16 7.00
N VAL A 42 -1.87 2.30 8.31
CA VAL A 42 -0.73 2.03 9.19
C VAL A 42 -1.14 1.17 10.37
N ILE A 43 -0.21 0.33 10.82
CA ILE A 43 -0.32 -0.42 12.08
C ILE A 43 0.71 0.16 13.05
N GLY A 44 0.24 0.75 14.15
CA GLY A 44 1.08 1.27 15.21
C GLY A 44 1.78 0.17 16.02
N LEU A 45 2.78 0.52 16.83
CA LEU A 45 3.47 -0.43 17.71
C LEU A 45 2.51 -1.21 18.63
N ALA A 46 1.41 -0.57 19.05
CA ALA A 46 0.37 -1.18 19.87
C ALA A 46 -0.59 -2.10 19.08
N GLY A 47 -0.49 -2.13 17.75
CA GLY A 47 -1.37 -2.90 16.86
C GLY A 47 -2.64 -2.16 16.44
N ASP A 48 -2.78 -0.87 16.80
CA ASP A 48 -3.87 -0.03 16.33
C ASP A 48 -3.73 0.24 14.83
N VAL A 49 -4.87 0.23 14.12
CA VAL A 49 -4.91 0.52 12.69
C VAL A 49 -5.53 1.89 12.48
N SER A 50 -4.86 2.73 11.69
CA SER A 50 -5.39 4.03 11.28
C SER A 50 -5.23 4.24 9.78
N VAL A 51 -6.14 5.04 9.21
CA VAL A 51 -6.09 5.47 7.81
C VAL A 51 -5.74 6.95 7.77
N ARG A 52 -4.82 7.31 6.89
CA ARG A 52 -4.35 8.69 6.68
C ARG A 52 -4.61 9.10 5.24
N ARG A 53 -5.13 10.30 5.07
CA ARG A 53 -5.33 10.97 3.78
C ARG A 53 -4.59 12.30 3.82
N SER A 54 -4.09 12.76 2.68
CA SER A 54 -3.37 14.02 2.57
C SER A 54 -3.86 14.80 1.37
N ALA A 55 -4.15 16.09 1.57
CA ALA A 55 -4.53 16.98 0.47
C ALA A 55 -3.37 17.20 -0.51
N ILE A 56 -2.12 17.09 -0.03
CA ILE A 56 -0.90 17.17 -0.87
C ILE A 56 -0.82 15.93 -1.77
N ALA A 57 -1.09 14.75 -1.22
CA ALA A 57 -1.10 13.48 -1.95
C ALA A 57 -2.24 13.39 -2.99
N ALA A 58 -3.26 14.25 -2.89
CA ALA A 58 -4.36 14.35 -3.86
C ALA A 58 -4.05 15.29 -5.04
N MET A 59 -2.92 16.02 -5.01
CA MET A 59 -2.47 16.85 -6.13
C MET A 59 -1.77 15.99 -7.19
N PRO A 60 -1.70 16.41 -8.46
CA PRO A 60 -0.87 15.74 -9.46
C PRO A 60 0.59 15.69 -8.99
N GLN A 61 1.02 14.50 -8.61
CA GLN A 61 2.34 14.17 -8.07
C GLN A 61 2.76 12.84 -8.69
N ASP A 62 4.06 12.57 -8.73
CA ASP A 62 4.53 11.22 -8.99
C ASP A 62 4.34 10.34 -7.74
N GLU A 63 4.45 9.02 -7.91
CA GLU A 63 4.29 8.05 -6.82
C GLU A 63 5.13 8.38 -5.57
N PRO A 64 6.42 8.75 -5.67
CA PRO A 64 7.21 9.18 -4.51
C PRO A 64 6.61 10.39 -3.78
N GLY A 65 6.20 11.45 -4.50
CA GLY A 65 5.61 12.64 -3.88
C GLY A 65 4.29 12.36 -3.15
N ILE A 66 3.47 11.44 -3.67
CA ILE A 66 2.24 10.98 -3.01
C ILE A 66 2.57 10.28 -1.69
N ILE A 67 3.56 9.37 -1.71
CA ILE A 67 3.97 8.62 -0.52
C ILE A 67 4.54 9.57 0.54
N ASP A 68 5.46 10.45 0.16
CA ASP A 68 6.07 11.44 1.05
C ASP A 68 5.01 12.35 1.68
N GLY A 69 3.97 12.71 0.92
CA GLY A 69 2.84 13.52 1.41
C GLY A 69 1.91 12.79 2.39
N LEU A 70 1.96 11.46 2.47
CA LEU A 70 1.18 10.62 3.39
C LEU A 70 1.98 10.17 4.63
N GLU A 71 3.31 10.14 4.53
CA GLU A 71 4.21 9.77 5.61
C GLU A 71 4.35 10.88 6.65
N LEU A 72 4.49 10.48 7.92
CA LEU A 72 4.82 11.39 9.01
C LEU A 72 6.28 11.17 9.46
N PRO A 73 7.00 12.23 9.89
CA PRO A 73 8.39 12.11 10.32
C PRO A 73 8.65 11.08 11.43
N SER A 74 7.63 10.76 12.23
CA SER A 74 7.71 9.80 13.33
C SER A 74 7.43 8.35 12.95
N ASP A 75 6.96 8.08 11.73
CA ASP A 75 6.41 6.78 11.35
C ASP A 75 7.41 5.64 11.51
N ARG A 76 8.67 5.86 11.10
CA ARG A 76 9.73 4.86 11.21
C ARG A 76 9.90 4.32 12.65
N GLN A 77 9.60 5.13 13.65
CA GLN A 77 9.75 4.80 15.08
C GLN A 77 8.44 4.34 15.74
N GLN A 78 7.28 4.60 15.13
CA GLN A 78 5.97 4.41 15.75
C GLN A 78 5.10 3.35 15.08
N LEU A 79 5.49 2.86 13.91
CA LEU A 79 4.74 1.87 13.15
C LEU A 79 5.44 0.51 13.14
N ARG A 80 4.64 -0.55 13.11
CA ARG A 80 5.09 -1.90 12.71
C ARG A 80 4.97 -2.10 11.21
N ALA A 81 3.91 -1.57 10.62
CA ALA A 81 3.60 -1.80 9.21
C ALA A 81 2.88 -0.60 8.58
N ARG A 82 2.99 -0.47 7.26
CA ARG A 82 2.25 0.52 6.47
C ARG A 82 1.86 -0.04 5.09
N ALA A 83 0.81 0.53 4.53
CA ALA A 83 0.36 0.31 3.17
C ALA A 83 0.03 1.66 2.53
N ALA A 84 0.86 2.11 1.57
CA ALA A 84 0.48 3.22 0.70
C ALA A 84 -0.40 2.67 -0.43
N VAL A 85 -1.59 3.24 -0.62
CA VAL A 85 -2.58 2.77 -1.59
C VAL A 85 -2.80 3.87 -2.62
N LEU A 86 -2.58 3.53 -3.89
CA LEU A 86 -2.65 4.45 -5.01
C LEU A 86 -3.55 3.86 -6.09
N ASP A 87 -4.30 4.73 -6.74
CA ASP A 87 -4.99 4.43 -8.00
C ASP A 87 -4.00 4.64 -9.15
N VAL A 88 -3.78 3.61 -9.97
CA VAL A 88 -2.82 3.66 -11.09
C VAL A 88 -3.40 2.99 -12.32
N THR A 89 -3.05 3.52 -13.50
CA THR A 89 -3.26 2.79 -14.75
C THR A 89 -2.01 1.96 -15.05
N ALA A 90 -2.14 0.64 -14.95
CA ALA A 90 -1.06 -0.30 -15.25
C ALA A 90 -1.02 -0.64 -16.75
N SER A 91 0.20 -0.89 -17.26
CA SER A 91 0.42 -1.37 -18.63
C SER A 91 0.84 -2.84 -18.67
N VAL A 92 1.45 -3.34 -17.58
CA VAL A 92 1.91 -4.73 -17.38
C VAL A 92 1.83 -5.06 -15.88
N PRO A 93 1.57 -6.32 -15.47
CA PRO A 93 1.22 -7.49 -16.28
C PRO A 93 -0.25 -7.49 -16.76
N VAL A 94 -1.09 -6.60 -16.21
CA VAL A 94 -2.48 -6.39 -16.61
C VAL A 94 -2.61 -4.94 -17.05
N ALA A 95 -3.18 -4.72 -18.23
CA ALA A 95 -3.43 -3.37 -18.74
C ALA A 95 -4.78 -2.85 -18.20
N GLY A 96 -4.81 -1.60 -17.76
CA GLY A 96 -6.01 -0.94 -17.22
C GLY A 96 -5.82 -0.45 -15.79
N ASP A 97 -6.92 -0.06 -15.16
CA ASP A 97 -6.89 0.53 -13.82
C ASP A 97 -6.63 -0.55 -12.75
N ALA A 98 -5.81 -0.17 -11.77
CA ALA A 98 -5.35 -1.06 -10.74
C ALA A 98 -5.09 -0.31 -9.44
N ILE A 99 -5.32 -1.01 -8.34
CA ILE A 99 -4.94 -0.59 -7.00
C ILE A 99 -3.48 -1.00 -6.82
N LYS A 100 -2.58 -0.02 -6.71
CA LYS A 100 -1.21 -0.27 -6.27
C LYS A 100 -1.14 -0.15 -4.76
N ILE A 101 -0.71 -1.20 -4.08
CA ILE A 101 -0.51 -1.23 -2.63
C ILE A 101 0.96 -1.50 -2.35
N LYS A 102 1.66 -0.49 -1.81
CA LYS A 102 3.04 -0.62 -1.36
C LYS A 102 3.05 -0.96 0.13
N LEU A 103 3.23 -2.24 0.42
CA LEU A 103 3.25 -2.79 1.77
C LEU A 103 4.68 -2.81 2.30
N GLU A 104 4.85 -2.32 3.53
CA GLU A 104 6.11 -2.47 4.26
C GLU A 104 5.86 -2.89 5.72
N HIS A 105 6.79 -3.67 6.26
CA HIS A 105 6.88 -4.01 7.68
C HIS A 105 8.27 -3.67 8.22
N SER A 106 8.34 -3.26 9.50
CA SER A 106 9.58 -2.92 10.20
C SER A 106 10.56 -4.10 10.35
N GLU A 107 10.12 -5.33 10.04
CA GLU A 107 10.96 -6.54 9.97
C GLU A 107 11.70 -6.68 8.63
N GLY A 108 11.60 -5.66 7.77
CA GLY A 108 12.30 -5.62 6.49
C GLY A 108 11.54 -6.27 5.34
N ILE A 109 10.21 -6.37 5.47
CA ILE A 109 9.33 -6.85 4.39
C ILE A 109 8.91 -5.65 3.56
N ALA A 110 9.04 -5.75 2.23
CA ALA A 110 8.54 -4.78 1.27
C ALA A 110 7.93 -5.52 0.07
N ILE A 111 6.66 -5.20 -0.24
CA ILE A 111 5.88 -5.87 -1.28
C ILE A 111 5.10 -4.80 -2.04
N ASP A 112 5.25 -4.79 -3.36
CA ASP A 112 4.35 -4.07 -4.26
C ASP A 112 3.27 -5.04 -4.71
N MET A 113 2.03 -4.76 -4.34
CA MET A 113 0.85 -5.44 -4.84
C MET A 113 0.19 -4.60 -5.91
N LEU A 114 -0.23 -5.24 -6.99
CA LEU A 114 -1.04 -4.63 -8.03
C LEU A 114 -2.32 -5.44 -8.17
N VAL A 115 -3.47 -4.82 -7.86
CA VAL A 115 -4.77 -5.47 -7.89
C VAL A 115 -5.66 -4.79 -8.94
N PRO A 116 -5.91 -5.44 -10.09
CA PRO A 116 -6.75 -4.87 -11.13
C PRO A 116 -8.16 -4.59 -10.63
N TYR A 117 -8.76 -3.50 -11.11
CA TYR A 117 -10.18 -3.26 -10.94
C TYR A 117 -10.79 -2.77 -12.26
N ARG A 118 -12.12 -2.84 -12.34
CA ARG A 118 -12.88 -2.30 -13.46
C ARG A 118 -14.14 -1.64 -12.93
N ILE A 119 -14.59 -0.61 -13.63
CA ILE A 119 -15.87 0.03 -13.38
C ILE A 119 -16.68 -0.10 -14.65
N ASP A 120 -17.87 -0.65 -14.54
CA ASP A 120 -18.83 -0.77 -15.62
C ASP A 120 -20.24 -0.39 -15.15
N SER A 121 -21.25 -0.62 -15.98
CA SER A 121 -22.64 -0.28 -15.65
C SER A 121 -23.22 -1.04 -14.45
N GLU A 122 -22.60 -2.15 -14.04
CA GLU A 122 -23.00 -2.93 -12.85
C GLU A 122 -22.27 -2.45 -11.58
N GLY A 123 -21.25 -1.60 -11.72
CA GLY A 123 -20.48 -1.00 -10.64
C GLY A 123 -19.00 -1.40 -10.66
N ALA A 124 -18.31 -1.15 -9.56
CA ALA A 124 -16.89 -1.46 -9.43
C ALA A 124 -16.66 -2.95 -9.06
N THR A 125 -15.76 -3.61 -9.79
CA THR A 125 -15.28 -4.96 -9.52
C THR A 125 -13.77 -4.96 -9.31
N ILE A 126 -13.33 -5.43 -8.15
CA ILE A 126 -11.90 -5.62 -7.83
C ILE A 126 -11.52 -7.09 -8.03
N ASP A 127 -10.57 -7.37 -8.91
CA ASP A 127 -10.10 -8.72 -9.22
C ASP A 127 -8.92 -9.13 -8.33
N VAL A 128 -9.23 -9.52 -7.10
CA VAL A 128 -8.22 -9.98 -6.12
C VAL A 128 -7.52 -11.27 -6.58
N GLN A 129 -8.16 -12.08 -7.42
CA GLN A 129 -7.55 -13.32 -7.93
C GLN A 129 -6.49 -13.03 -9.00
N ALA A 130 -6.64 -11.92 -9.73
CA ALA A 130 -5.64 -11.42 -10.66
C ALA A 130 -4.55 -10.56 -9.99
N ALA A 131 -4.53 -10.46 -8.66
CA ALA A 131 -3.53 -9.69 -7.94
C ALA A 131 -2.10 -10.20 -8.24
N ASN A 132 -1.22 -9.28 -8.61
CA ASN A 132 0.19 -9.55 -8.77
C ASN A 132 0.97 -9.04 -7.55
N ALA A 133 1.87 -9.87 -7.03
CA ALA A 133 2.73 -9.53 -5.90
C ALA A 133 4.19 -9.55 -6.37
N ALA A 134 4.90 -8.45 -6.16
CA ALA A 134 6.31 -8.33 -6.44
C ALA A 134 7.08 -7.95 -5.16
N ARG A 135 8.28 -8.51 -5.00
CA ARG A 135 9.20 -8.03 -3.96
C ARG A 135 9.60 -6.59 -4.28
N ALA A 136 9.56 -5.73 -3.28
CA ALA A 136 9.96 -4.34 -3.39
C ALA A 136 11.17 -4.02 -2.50
N GLU A 137 11.65 -2.78 -2.60
CA GLU A 137 12.61 -2.20 -1.67
C GLU A 137 11.87 -1.47 -0.55
N LEU A 138 12.43 -1.46 0.66
CA LEU A 138 11.90 -0.65 1.76
C LEU A 138 12.10 0.83 1.41
N LEU A 139 11.07 1.65 1.61
CA LEU A 139 11.17 3.10 1.52
C LEU A 139 11.25 3.70 2.94
N LEU A 140 10.29 3.38 3.82
CA LEU A 140 10.26 3.95 5.17
C LEU A 140 11.39 3.40 6.05
N TRP A 141 11.61 2.08 5.98
CA TRP A 141 12.66 1.40 6.74
C TRP A 141 13.91 1.11 5.91
N ALA A 142 14.09 1.80 4.78
CA ALA A 142 15.33 1.73 4.00
C ALA A 142 16.54 1.85 4.94
N PRO A 143 17.56 0.97 4.84
CA PRO A 143 18.78 1.16 5.60
C PRO A 143 19.35 2.52 5.20
N ASN A 144 19.59 3.40 6.18
CA ASN A 144 20.32 4.64 5.92
C ASN A 144 21.70 4.23 5.42
N ILE A 145 21.93 4.23 4.12
CA ILE A 145 23.28 4.17 3.57
C ILE A 145 23.88 5.55 3.84
N ARG A 146 24.34 5.75 5.08
CA ARG A 146 25.35 6.75 5.36
C ARG A 146 26.60 6.25 4.65
N GLY A 147 26.98 6.98 3.60
CA GLY A 147 28.33 6.91 3.08
C GLY A 147 29.28 7.28 4.22
N ASP A 148 29.94 6.27 4.76
CA ASP A 148 31.17 6.47 5.51
C ASP A 148 32.24 6.84 4.48
N GLY A 149 32.52 8.14 4.39
CA GLY A 149 33.60 8.74 3.62
C GLY A 149 34.18 9.92 4.37
#